data_AF-A0A0F2RGM6-F1
#
_entry.id   AF-A0A0F2RGM6-F1
#
_cell.length_a   1.000
_cell.length_b   1.000
_cell.length_c   1.000
_cell.angle_alpha   90.00
_cell.angle_beta   90.00
_cell.angle_gamma   90.00
#
_symmetry.space_group_name_H-M   'P 1'
#
loop_
_entity.id
_entity.type
_entity.pdbx_description
1 polymer ?
#
loop_
_entity_poly.entity_id
_entity_poly.type
_entity_poly.pdbx_seq_one_letter_code
_entity_poly.pdbx_strand_id
1 'polypeptide(L)'
;MLKKASFVLAAFALTGLAACDFIRFPGDGGPPPSTPEPGPAVPPGAPGPPPPGTPVDDPYGDTGTSAPDKPDDTGTPDTDPVSADDPVTSPDTDVDVPDDTPADVPPATDPADAPDAGDTVPDVTEPVDDPVTPPADTTDTLDTPPVDPVTPPEPEPTPEPVFSYHAPGALLPGTGQGSIDQIVHAPDIVFPIAGTPAYLQSQVFTFGGGVGGGDQCDARNYAYPWRDNFCETRSANRGSPLCPAPKIHQGQDIRVGTPAQCNSLRQASPADRTLHEAVAVEDGVISNVGSYSVSLRAGGRIYKYLHLNMAKLKVKTGDAVTAGQPLGYVSNDFGGSATTFHLHFEIVQNTADMGWIHVPPYLSLVEAYERRESGRGEEVEQNLSVASVPFVIPEGMEIVE
;
A
#
# COMPACT_ATOMS: atom_id res chain seq x y z
N MET A 1 17.40 -0.04 -69.48
CA MET A 1 16.03 -0.27 -69.98
C MET A 1 15.12 -0.22 -68.74
N LEU A 2 14.58 0.91 -68.31
CA LEU A 2 13.56 1.81 -68.90
C LEU A 2 12.14 1.21 -68.93
N LYS A 3 11.24 1.88 -68.17
CA LYS A 3 9.75 1.91 -68.21
C LYS A 3 9.01 0.78 -67.48
N LYS A 4 7.84 0.95 -66.84
CA LYS A 4 6.90 2.06 -66.42
C LYS A 4 5.75 1.30 -65.69
N ALA A 5 5.36 1.61 -64.45
CA ALA A 5 4.36 2.60 -64.01
C ALA A 5 2.93 2.42 -64.58
N SER A 6 1.94 2.17 -63.70
CA SER A 6 0.53 2.66 -63.67
C SER A 6 -0.14 2.09 -62.39
N PHE A 7 -0.38 2.84 -61.30
CA PHE A 7 -1.44 3.83 -61.03
C PHE A 7 -2.87 3.36 -61.31
N VAL A 8 -3.64 3.09 -60.25
CA VAL A 8 -5.01 3.63 -60.07
C VAL A 8 -5.15 4.08 -58.62
N LEU A 9 -5.35 5.39 -58.47
CA LEU A 9 -5.73 6.13 -57.29
C LEU A 9 -7.14 6.64 -57.55
N ALA A 10 -8.07 6.44 -56.61
CA ALA A 10 -9.29 7.23 -56.37
C ALA A 10 -10.13 6.47 -55.33
N ALA A 11 -10.74 7.06 -54.32
CA ALA A 11 -10.81 8.42 -53.83
C ALA A 11 -11.52 8.30 -52.47
N PHE A 12 -11.12 9.05 -51.45
CA PHE A 12 -12.10 9.78 -50.64
C PHE A 12 -11.40 10.97 -50.00
N ALA A 13 -11.98 12.13 -50.29
CA ALA A 13 -11.44 13.45 -50.08
C ALA A 13 -11.61 13.93 -48.64
N LEU A 14 -10.72 14.85 -48.28
CA LEU A 14 -10.75 15.74 -47.14
C LEU A 14 -12.15 16.24 -46.78
N THR A 15 -12.45 16.23 -45.48
CA THR A 15 -12.93 17.44 -44.79
C THR A 15 -12.11 17.59 -43.51
N GLY A 16 -11.36 18.68 -43.45
CA GLY A 16 -10.68 19.11 -42.24
C GLY A 16 -11.51 20.16 -41.49
N LEU A 17 -11.05 20.39 -40.27
CA LEU A 17 -11.32 21.49 -39.34
C LEU A 17 -12.53 21.32 -38.39
N ALA A 18 -12.13 21.37 -37.11
CA ALA A 18 -12.80 21.95 -35.96
C ALA A 18 -13.17 20.94 -34.86
N ALA A 19 -12.24 20.74 -33.92
CA ALA A 19 -12.48 20.93 -32.48
C ALA A 19 -11.24 20.43 -31.72
N CYS A 20 -10.36 21.37 -31.38
CA CYS A 20 -9.65 21.28 -30.11
C CYS A 20 -10.74 21.36 -29.04
N ASP A 21 -11.01 20.28 -28.31
CA ASP A 21 -11.88 20.34 -27.14
C ASP A 21 -11.15 19.79 -25.92
N PHE A 22 -10.60 20.76 -25.21
CA PHE A 22 -10.38 20.87 -23.77
C PHE A 22 -10.33 19.59 -22.93
N ILE A 23 -9.16 19.42 -22.33
CA ILE A 23 -8.99 18.92 -20.96
C ILE A 23 -10.01 19.62 -20.06
N ARG A 24 -10.99 18.89 -19.52
CA ARG A 24 -11.89 19.39 -18.47
C ARG A 24 -11.32 19.06 -17.11
N PHE A 25 -11.15 20.09 -16.29
CA PHE A 25 -10.96 19.96 -14.85
C PHE A 25 -12.33 19.80 -14.17
N PRO A 26 -12.42 19.11 -13.01
CA PRO A 26 -13.65 19.05 -12.24
C PRO A 26 -14.02 20.44 -11.70
N GLY A 27 -15.17 20.99 -12.12
CA GLY A 27 -15.67 22.30 -11.67
C GLY A 27 -16.59 23.05 -12.65
N ASP A 28 -16.65 22.67 -13.93
CA ASP A 28 -17.51 23.36 -14.89
C ASP A 28 -18.98 22.94 -14.73
N GLY A 29 -19.79 23.83 -14.14
CA GLY A 29 -21.22 23.67 -13.85
C GLY A 29 -22.13 23.45 -15.06
N GLY A 30 -21.95 22.33 -15.76
CA GLY A 30 -22.88 21.80 -16.74
C GLY A 30 -24.19 21.31 -16.09
N PRO A 31 -25.29 21.22 -16.85
CA PRO A 31 -26.57 20.75 -16.34
C PRO A 31 -26.46 19.30 -15.82
N PRO A 32 -27.16 18.95 -14.72
CA PRO A 32 -27.06 17.63 -14.12
C PRO A 32 -27.57 16.54 -15.09
N PRO A 33 -27.00 15.32 -15.03
CA PRO A 33 -27.46 14.20 -15.86
C PRO A 33 -28.90 13.81 -15.53
N SER A 34 -29.67 13.43 -16.55
CA SER A 34 -31.05 12.95 -16.40
C SER A 34 -31.09 11.67 -15.56
N THR A 35 -32.03 11.61 -14.60
CA THR A 35 -32.29 10.44 -13.76
C THR A 35 -32.65 9.21 -14.60
N PRO A 36 -32.05 8.04 -14.35
CA PRO A 36 -32.44 6.79 -15.01
C PRO A 36 -33.87 6.39 -14.64
N GLU A 37 -34.59 5.77 -15.57
CA GLU A 37 -35.93 5.23 -15.32
C GLU A 37 -35.91 4.16 -14.21
N PRO A 38 -36.91 4.13 -13.31
CA PRO A 38 -36.99 3.10 -12.29
C PRO A 38 -37.07 1.70 -12.89
N GLY A 39 -36.28 0.77 -12.34
CA GLY A 39 -36.32 -0.64 -12.70
C GLY A 39 -37.69 -1.30 -12.45
N PRO A 40 -37.87 -2.57 -12.90
CA PRO A 40 -39.16 -3.25 -12.87
C PRO A 40 -39.75 -3.33 -11.45
N ALA A 41 -41.06 -3.09 -11.34
CA ALA A 41 -41.78 -3.18 -10.08
C ALA A 41 -41.76 -4.61 -9.50
N VAL A 42 -41.60 -4.72 -8.18
CA VAL A 42 -41.65 -5.98 -7.43
C VAL A 42 -43.02 -6.64 -7.59
N PRO A 43 -43.10 -7.94 -7.89
CA PRO A 43 -44.38 -8.63 -8.09
C PRO A 43 -45.24 -8.64 -6.80
N PRO A 44 -46.58 -8.56 -6.91
CA PRO A 44 -47.48 -8.58 -5.76
C PRO A 44 -47.33 -9.88 -4.96
N GLY A 45 -47.01 -9.79 -3.67
CA GLY A 45 -46.98 -10.93 -2.74
C GLY A 45 -45.60 -11.43 -2.31
N ALA A 46 -44.51 -10.77 -2.70
CA ALA A 46 -43.19 -11.06 -2.12
C ALA A 46 -43.17 -10.71 -0.62
N PRO A 47 -42.72 -11.61 0.28
CA PRO A 47 -42.54 -11.28 1.69
C PRO A 47 -41.55 -10.13 1.84
N GLY A 48 -41.98 -9.02 2.41
CA GLY A 48 -41.10 -7.88 2.70
C GLY A 48 -40.03 -8.23 3.74
N PRO A 49 -38.89 -7.53 3.74
CA PRO A 49 -37.85 -7.74 4.74
C PRO A 49 -38.41 -7.51 6.16
N PRO A 50 -37.91 -8.24 7.17
CA PRO A 50 -38.37 -8.06 8.55
C PRO A 50 -38.09 -6.62 9.02
N PRO A 51 -39.01 -6.00 9.79
CA PRO A 51 -38.82 -4.65 10.26
C PRO A 51 -37.61 -4.56 11.21
N PRO A 52 -36.81 -3.48 11.18
CA PRO A 52 -35.72 -3.27 12.11
C PRO A 52 -36.23 -3.23 13.56
N GLY A 53 -35.54 -3.93 14.46
CA GLY A 53 -35.76 -3.80 15.89
C GLY A 53 -35.21 -2.45 16.37
N THR A 54 -36.10 -1.62 16.92
CA THR A 54 -35.89 -0.27 17.48
C THR A 54 -35.70 0.86 16.45
N PRO A 55 -36.47 1.97 16.56
CA PRO A 55 -36.24 3.15 15.73
C PRO A 55 -34.92 3.82 16.11
N VAL A 56 -34.03 4.01 15.14
CA VAL A 56 -32.95 4.99 15.23
C VAL A 56 -33.48 6.29 14.66
N ASP A 57 -33.57 7.31 15.50
CA ASP A 57 -33.79 8.68 15.03
C ASP A 57 -32.55 9.07 14.21
N ASP A 58 -32.79 9.33 12.93
CA ASP A 58 -31.87 9.97 12.00
C ASP A 58 -30.50 9.27 11.78
N PRO A 59 -30.45 8.22 10.93
CA PRO A 59 -29.20 7.55 10.58
C PRO A 59 -28.29 8.38 9.65
N TYR A 60 -28.72 9.58 9.22
CA TYR A 60 -27.96 10.47 8.34
C TYR A 60 -28.30 11.92 8.67
N GLY A 61 -27.71 12.44 9.76
CA GLY A 61 -27.90 13.78 10.30
C GLY A 61 -27.88 14.92 9.28
N ASP A 62 -29.02 15.15 8.62
CA ASP A 62 -29.28 16.28 7.74
C ASP A 62 -30.20 17.24 8.49
N THR A 63 -29.61 18.23 9.15
CA THR A 63 -30.37 19.32 9.76
C THR A 63 -30.89 20.26 8.67
N GLY A 64 -31.95 19.84 7.99
CA GLY A 64 -32.81 20.70 7.20
C GLY A 64 -33.67 21.57 8.12
N THR A 65 -33.24 22.80 8.37
CA THR A 65 -34.04 23.81 9.06
C THR A 65 -35.23 24.21 8.20
N SER A 66 -36.45 24.00 8.72
CA SER A 66 -37.68 24.54 8.13
C SER A 66 -38.17 25.77 8.90
N ALA A 67 -38.16 26.92 8.20
CA ALA A 67 -39.18 27.99 8.19
C ALA A 67 -39.35 28.89 9.45
N PRO A 68 -39.96 30.10 9.38
CA PRO A 68 -40.87 30.59 8.34
C PRO A 68 -40.79 32.09 7.92
N ASP A 69 -41.52 32.39 6.84
CA ASP A 69 -42.28 33.59 6.48
C ASP A 69 -41.69 35.02 6.56
N LYS A 70 -41.80 35.69 5.40
CA LYS A 70 -41.63 37.13 5.14
C LYS A 70 -42.82 37.93 5.71
N PRO A 71 -42.63 39.22 6.04
CA PRO A 71 -43.31 40.25 5.24
C PRO A 71 -42.45 41.47 4.88
N ASP A 72 -42.94 42.21 3.88
CA ASP A 72 -42.39 43.44 3.28
C ASP A 72 -42.18 44.61 4.28
N ASP A 73 -41.21 45.50 4.04
CA ASP A 73 -41.43 46.78 3.32
C ASP A 73 -40.27 47.80 3.54
N THR A 74 -40.04 48.61 2.51
CA THR A 74 -39.38 49.93 2.44
C THR A 74 -37.90 50.15 2.84
N GLY A 75 -37.12 50.67 1.88
CA GLY A 75 -36.06 51.64 2.17
C GLY A 75 -34.79 51.59 1.30
N THR A 76 -34.84 52.13 0.07
CA THR A 76 -33.67 52.71 -0.61
C THR A 76 -33.34 54.08 0.04
N PRO A 77 -32.09 54.59 0.01
CA PRO A 77 -31.53 55.17 -1.22
C PRO A 77 -30.03 54.92 -1.48
N ASP A 78 -29.74 54.74 -2.77
CA ASP A 78 -28.66 55.30 -3.61
C ASP A 78 -27.34 55.79 -2.97
N THR A 79 -26.22 55.26 -3.49
CA THR A 79 -25.26 56.02 -4.33
C THR A 79 -24.43 55.07 -5.22
N ASP A 80 -24.63 55.18 -6.55
CA ASP A 80 -23.73 54.72 -7.63
C ASP A 80 -22.46 55.62 -7.73
N PRO A 81 -21.56 55.48 -8.73
CA PRO A 81 -20.68 54.33 -9.02
C PRO A 81 -19.22 54.80 -9.31
N VAL A 82 -18.24 53.89 -9.36
CA VAL A 82 -17.02 54.11 -10.16
C VAL A 82 -16.58 52.82 -10.85
N SER A 83 -16.66 52.83 -12.18
CA SER A 83 -15.94 51.93 -13.09
C SER A 83 -14.47 52.34 -13.16
N ALA A 84 -13.57 51.36 -13.34
CA ALA A 84 -12.78 51.18 -14.56
C ALA A 84 -11.47 50.39 -14.29
N ASP A 85 -11.34 49.33 -15.06
CA ASP A 85 -10.14 48.90 -15.78
C ASP A 85 -8.91 48.32 -15.04
N ASP A 86 -8.70 47.04 -15.37
CA ASP A 86 -7.46 46.43 -15.85
C ASP A 86 -6.55 45.60 -14.91
N PRO A 87 -5.89 44.57 -15.50
CA PRO A 87 -5.70 43.27 -14.85
C PRO A 87 -4.32 43.13 -14.20
N VAL A 88 -4.26 42.29 -13.17
CA VAL A 88 -2.98 41.90 -12.56
C VAL A 88 -2.34 40.82 -13.42
N THR A 89 -1.35 41.25 -14.19
CA THR A 89 -0.35 40.44 -14.90
C THR A 89 0.56 39.71 -13.91
N SER A 90 0.88 38.46 -14.23
CA SER A 90 1.97 37.67 -13.65
C SER A 90 3.32 38.40 -13.76
N PRO A 91 4.22 38.26 -12.77
CA PRO A 91 5.63 38.51 -12.99
C PRO A 91 6.32 37.22 -13.46
N ASP A 92 6.72 37.22 -14.74
CA ASP A 92 7.91 36.52 -15.19
C ASP A 92 9.12 37.09 -14.44
N THR A 93 9.94 36.20 -13.87
CA THR A 93 11.32 36.53 -13.53
C THR A 93 12.20 35.43 -14.09
N ASP A 94 12.67 35.67 -15.32
CA ASP A 94 13.97 35.22 -15.79
C ASP A 94 15.04 35.75 -14.83
N VAL A 95 15.84 34.84 -14.28
CA VAL A 95 17.12 35.19 -13.65
C VAL A 95 18.17 34.31 -14.31
N ASP A 96 19.01 34.98 -15.10
CA ASP A 96 20.26 34.50 -15.67
C ASP A 96 21.13 33.80 -14.63
N VAL A 97 21.50 32.55 -14.90
CA VAL A 97 22.58 31.85 -14.20
C VAL A 97 23.85 32.00 -15.05
N PRO A 98 24.92 32.63 -14.55
CA PRO A 98 26.19 32.63 -15.26
C PRO A 98 26.90 31.28 -15.09
N ASP A 99 27.30 30.73 -16.24
CA ASP A 99 28.27 29.66 -16.43
C ASP A 99 29.65 30.12 -15.94
N ASP A 100 30.23 29.38 -14.99
CA ASP A 100 31.64 29.50 -14.62
C ASP A 100 32.25 28.11 -14.46
N THR A 101 32.92 27.69 -15.53
CA THR A 101 33.87 26.58 -15.59
C THR A 101 35.22 27.03 -15.04
N PRO A 102 35.95 26.19 -14.29
CA PRO A 102 37.42 26.25 -14.35
C PRO A 102 38.07 24.91 -14.70
N ALA A 103 38.68 24.92 -15.89
CA ALA A 103 40.04 24.49 -16.24
C ALA A 103 40.68 23.22 -15.64
N ASP A 104 40.97 22.30 -16.57
CA ASP A 104 42.17 21.45 -16.76
C ASP A 104 43.30 21.51 -15.70
N VAL A 105 43.62 20.32 -15.17
CA VAL A 105 44.94 19.97 -14.62
C VAL A 105 45.43 18.67 -15.29
N PRO A 106 46.63 18.64 -15.89
CA PRO A 106 47.17 17.46 -16.60
C PRO A 106 47.85 16.45 -15.64
N PRO A 107 48.18 15.23 -16.12
CA PRO A 107 48.45 14.08 -15.26
C PRO A 107 49.92 13.99 -14.83
N ALA A 108 50.16 13.45 -13.64
CA ALA A 108 51.50 13.05 -13.19
C ALA A 108 51.59 11.52 -13.13
N THR A 109 52.64 11.04 -13.78
CA THR A 109 53.02 9.66 -14.09
C THR A 109 53.65 8.92 -12.92
N ASP A 110 53.47 7.59 -12.95
CA ASP A 110 54.25 6.56 -12.24
C ASP A 110 55.78 6.75 -12.33
N PRO A 111 56.53 6.10 -11.42
CA PRO A 111 57.40 5.05 -11.93
C PRO A 111 57.36 3.75 -11.12
N ALA A 112 57.27 2.64 -11.86
CA ALA A 112 57.58 1.29 -11.43
C ALA A 112 59.10 1.05 -11.31
N ASP A 113 59.53 0.20 -10.37
CA ASP A 113 60.37 -0.96 -10.67
C ASP A 113 60.42 -1.97 -9.49
N ALA A 114 60.48 -3.26 -9.85
CA ALA A 114 60.25 -4.47 -9.03
C ALA A 114 61.56 -5.03 -8.39
N PRO A 115 61.77 -6.35 -8.12
CA PRO A 115 60.97 -7.43 -7.49
C PRO A 115 61.75 -8.18 -6.37
N ASP A 116 61.09 -9.02 -5.54
CA ASP A 116 61.71 -10.21 -4.87
C ASP A 116 60.59 -11.14 -4.33
N ALA A 117 60.24 -12.22 -5.02
CA ALA A 117 60.73 -13.61 -4.83
C ALA A 117 60.59 -14.16 -3.39
N GLY A 118 59.80 -15.22 -3.24
CA GLY A 118 59.56 -15.88 -1.96
C GLY A 118 58.58 -17.04 -2.09
N ASP A 119 58.88 -17.93 -3.04
CA ASP A 119 58.28 -19.24 -3.24
C ASP A 119 58.46 -20.12 -1.98
N THR A 120 57.44 -20.90 -1.60
CA THR A 120 57.53 -22.34 -1.25
C THR A 120 56.29 -22.83 -0.50
N VAL A 121 55.52 -23.63 -1.24
CA VAL A 121 54.72 -24.76 -0.75
C VAL A 121 55.68 -25.86 -0.28
N PRO A 122 55.32 -26.70 0.71
CA PRO A 122 55.80 -28.07 0.69
C PRO A 122 54.64 -29.05 0.51
N ASP A 123 54.86 -29.85 -0.53
CA ASP A 123 54.13 -31.00 -0.99
C ASP A 123 54.26 -32.21 -0.04
N VAL A 124 53.33 -33.11 -0.26
CA VAL A 124 53.11 -34.47 0.25
C VAL A 124 54.39 -35.29 0.46
N THR A 125 54.43 -36.07 1.55
CA THR A 125 55.11 -37.36 1.56
C THR A 125 54.34 -38.38 2.43
N GLU A 126 53.81 -39.42 1.79
CA GLU A 126 53.62 -40.74 2.41
C GLU A 126 54.97 -41.47 2.51
N PRO A 127 55.04 -42.50 3.37
CA PRO A 127 55.59 -43.77 2.89
C PRO A 127 54.75 -45.00 3.27
N VAL A 128 54.89 -46.00 2.40
CA VAL A 128 54.18 -47.29 2.30
C VAL A 128 54.94 -48.44 3.00
N ASP A 129 54.19 -49.49 3.40
CA ASP A 129 54.53 -50.93 3.63
C ASP A 129 55.60 -51.28 4.70
N ASP A 130 55.54 -52.30 5.58
CA ASP A 130 54.77 -53.54 5.86
C ASP A 130 55.42 -54.13 7.18
N PRO A 131 55.05 -55.26 7.84
CA PRO A 131 53.90 -56.16 7.69
C PRO A 131 53.14 -56.48 9.00
N VAL A 132 52.03 -57.21 8.83
CA VAL A 132 51.13 -57.77 9.85
C VAL A 132 51.66 -59.09 10.47
N THR A 133 51.20 -59.36 11.70
CA THR A 133 51.03 -60.64 12.46
C THR A 133 52.09 -61.10 13.51
N PRO A 134 51.69 -61.85 14.58
CA PRO A 134 51.27 -61.35 15.91
C PRO A 134 52.11 -61.96 17.07
N PRO A 135 51.79 -61.73 18.38
CA PRO A 135 50.97 -62.73 19.06
C PRO A 135 50.09 -62.23 20.24
N ALA A 136 49.14 -63.11 20.58
CA ALA A 136 48.68 -63.44 21.93
C ALA A 136 48.00 -62.37 22.78
N ASP A 137 46.66 -62.41 22.71
CA ASP A 137 45.77 -62.66 23.84
C ASP A 137 46.46 -62.78 25.22
N THR A 138 46.46 -61.67 25.97
CA THR A 138 46.45 -61.71 27.43
C THR A 138 45.46 -60.67 27.92
N THR A 139 44.36 -61.21 28.45
CA THR A 139 43.38 -60.56 29.29
C THR A 139 44.05 -59.90 30.48
N ASP A 140 43.96 -58.57 30.58
CA ASP A 140 44.01 -57.91 31.87
C ASP A 140 42.96 -56.81 31.92
N THR A 141 42.10 -56.94 32.93
CA THR A 141 40.80 -56.28 33.03
C THR A 141 41.02 -55.05 33.91
N LEU A 142 41.24 -53.89 33.30
CA LEU A 142 41.17 -52.62 34.02
C LEU A 142 39.78 -52.01 33.86
N ASP A 143 39.14 -51.95 35.01
CA ASP A 143 37.80 -51.51 35.34
C ASP A 143 37.60 -50.02 34.96
N THR A 144 36.98 -49.77 33.80
CA THR A 144 36.49 -48.43 33.44
C THR A 144 35.04 -48.34 33.90
N PRO A 145 34.67 -47.40 34.80
CA PRO A 145 33.26 -47.24 35.16
C PRO A 145 32.44 -46.86 33.92
N PRO A 146 31.20 -47.35 33.79
CA PRO A 146 30.37 -47.06 32.63
C PRO A 146 30.13 -45.56 32.53
N VAL A 147 30.46 -44.97 31.38
CA VAL A 147 30.01 -43.63 31.03
C VAL A 147 28.51 -43.72 30.86
N ASP A 148 27.75 -43.13 31.78
CA ASP A 148 26.30 -43.04 31.66
C ASP A 148 25.94 -42.44 30.28
N PRO A 149 24.95 -43.01 29.57
CA PRO A 149 24.52 -42.46 28.30
C PRO A 149 24.03 -41.03 28.53
N VAL A 150 24.74 -40.05 27.95
CA VAL A 150 24.29 -38.66 27.89
C VAL A 150 22.96 -38.68 27.14
N THR A 151 21.86 -38.53 27.89
CA THR A 151 20.53 -38.37 27.31
C THR A 151 20.56 -37.08 26.49
N PRO A 152 20.22 -37.10 25.19
CA PRO A 152 20.11 -35.89 24.41
C PRO A 152 19.17 -34.91 25.12
N PRO A 153 19.49 -33.61 25.18
CA PRO A 153 18.58 -32.64 25.77
C PRO A 153 17.22 -32.75 25.05
N GLU A 154 16.15 -32.76 25.84
CA GLU A 154 14.79 -32.71 25.33
C GLU A 154 14.66 -31.49 24.40
N PRO A 155 14.11 -31.64 23.17
CA PRO A 155 13.98 -30.52 22.26
C PRO A 155 13.15 -29.43 22.92
N GLU A 156 13.68 -28.20 22.95
CA GLU A 156 12.92 -27.07 23.48
C GLU A 156 11.62 -26.92 22.68
N PRO A 157 10.48 -26.64 23.34
CA PRO A 157 9.21 -26.46 22.65
C PRO A 157 9.32 -25.31 21.68
N THR A 158 9.01 -25.55 20.40
CA THR A 158 8.91 -24.50 19.39
C THR A 158 7.86 -23.48 19.87
N PRO A 159 8.17 -22.18 19.95
CA PRO A 159 7.19 -21.19 20.36
C PRO A 159 6.00 -21.17 19.39
N GLU A 160 4.79 -21.12 19.94
CA GLU A 160 3.55 -21.01 19.17
C GLU A 160 3.53 -19.71 18.33
N PRO A 161 2.97 -19.74 17.11
CA PRO A 161 2.90 -18.55 16.28
C PRO A 161 1.99 -17.48 16.91
N VAL A 162 2.39 -16.22 16.81
CA VAL A 162 1.64 -15.09 17.40
C VAL A 162 0.55 -14.55 16.47
N PHE A 163 0.58 -14.93 15.20
CA PHE A 163 -0.43 -14.66 14.18
C PHE A 163 -0.31 -15.64 13.01
N SER A 164 -1.31 -15.64 12.12
CA SER A 164 -1.24 -16.39 10.86
C SER A 164 -1.55 -15.52 9.65
N TYR A 165 -1.02 -15.93 8.50
CA TYR A 165 -1.15 -15.21 7.23
C TYR A 165 -1.14 -16.17 6.05
N HIS A 166 -1.71 -15.78 4.91
CA HIS A 166 -1.57 -16.54 3.67
C HIS A 166 -0.32 -16.10 2.90
N ALA A 167 0.23 -16.99 2.07
CA ALA A 167 1.38 -16.68 1.24
C ALA A 167 1.26 -15.33 0.49
N PRO A 168 2.36 -14.57 0.30
CA PRO A 168 2.37 -13.39 -0.57
C PRO A 168 1.80 -13.69 -1.97
N GLY A 169 1.05 -12.73 -2.53
CA GLY A 169 0.34 -12.90 -3.80
C GLY A 169 -0.94 -13.74 -3.71
N ALA A 170 -1.22 -14.35 -2.56
CA ALA A 170 -2.38 -15.20 -2.39
C ALA A 170 -3.62 -14.36 -2.01
N LEU A 171 -4.14 -13.64 -3.00
CA LEU A 171 -5.29 -12.73 -2.87
C LEU A 171 -6.60 -13.45 -2.55
N LEU A 172 -7.66 -12.67 -2.31
CA LEU A 172 -9.01 -13.22 -2.15
C LEU A 172 -9.48 -13.80 -3.52
N PRO A 173 -10.08 -15.00 -3.57
CA PRO A 173 -10.46 -15.60 -4.85
C PRO A 173 -11.40 -14.72 -5.67
N GLY A 174 -10.99 -14.40 -6.90
CA GLY A 174 -11.76 -13.58 -7.84
C GLY A 174 -11.50 -12.07 -7.75
N THR A 175 -10.63 -11.60 -6.84
CA THR A 175 -10.35 -10.15 -6.70
C THR A 175 -9.19 -9.66 -7.55
N GLY A 176 -8.34 -10.55 -8.07
CA GLY A 176 -7.22 -10.21 -8.94
C GLY A 176 -6.23 -11.35 -9.05
N GLN A 177 -5.02 -11.03 -9.52
CA GLN A 177 -3.90 -11.95 -9.53
C GLN A 177 -2.72 -11.28 -8.81
N GLY A 178 -2.30 -11.87 -7.69
CA GLY A 178 -1.22 -11.32 -6.87
C GLY A 178 0.14 -11.43 -7.53
N SER A 179 1.09 -10.69 -6.99
CA SER A 179 2.50 -10.81 -7.38
C SER A 179 3.04 -12.15 -6.89
N ILE A 180 3.67 -12.92 -7.78
CA ILE A 180 4.16 -14.27 -7.45
C ILE A 180 5.55 -14.28 -6.80
N ASP A 181 6.25 -13.15 -6.83
CA ASP A 181 7.59 -13.04 -6.27
C ASP A 181 7.53 -12.74 -4.78
N GLN A 182 8.04 -13.65 -3.96
CA GLN A 182 8.14 -13.49 -2.50
C GLN A 182 9.38 -12.66 -2.14
N ILE A 183 9.30 -11.34 -2.37
CA ILE A 183 10.40 -10.41 -2.08
C ILE A 183 10.07 -9.56 -0.86
N VAL A 184 11.01 -9.54 0.09
CA VAL A 184 10.98 -8.61 1.21
C VAL A 184 11.56 -7.28 0.74
N HIS A 185 10.69 -6.42 0.24
CA HIS A 185 11.10 -5.12 -0.31
C HIS A 185 11.70 -4.18 0.73
N ALA A 186 11.30 -4.27 1.99
CA ALA A 186 11.76 -3.41 3.07
C ALA A 186 11.98 -4.20 4.37
N PRO A 187 13.08 -4.97 4.49
CA PRO A 187 13.28 -5.95 5.56
C PRO A 187 13.42 -5.33 6.95
N ASP A 188 13.97 -4.12 7.07
CA ASP A 188 14.31 -3.52 8.37
C ASP A 188 13.25 -2.54 8.92
N ILE A 189 12.07 -2.50 8.30
CA ILE A 189 11.05 -1.53 8.71
C ILE A 189 10.43 -1.87 10.08
N VAL A 190 10.07 -0.83 10.82
CA VAL A 190 9.12 -0.91 11.94
C VAL A 190 7.72 -1.08 11.37
N PHE A 191 6.86 -1.86 12.03
CA PHE A 191 5.47 -2.01 11.61
C PHE A 191 4.74 -0.66 11.71
N PRO A 192 3.96 -0.22 10.69
CA PRO A 192 3.46 1.15 10.59
C PRO A 192 2.38 1.51 11.62
N ILE A 193 1.93 0.56 12.45
CA ILE A 193 0.98 0.77 13.54
C ILE A 193 1.69 0.55 14.88
N ALA A 194 1.67 1.56 15.75
CA ALA A 194 2.50 1.62 16.96
C ALA A 194 2.42 0.35 17.84
N GLY A 195 1.21 -0.05 18.23
CA GLY A 195 1.02 -1.22 19.10
C GLY A 195 -0.39 -1.77 19.17
N THR A 196 -1.33 -1.20 18.40
CA THR A 196 -2.68 -1.76 18.31
C THR A 196 -2.66 -3.01 17.42
N PRO A 197 -3.49 -4.05 17.69
CA PRO A 197 -3.67 -5.18 16.78
C PRO A 197 -4.00 -4.71 15.36
N ALA A 198 -3.48 -5.42 14.36
CA ALA A 198 -3.64 -5.06 12.96
C ALA A 198 -4.10 -6.27 12.14
N TYR A 199 -4.79 -5.99 11.03
CA TYR A 199 -5.38 -7.01 10.16
C TYR A 199 -5.22 -6.63 8.69
N LEU A 200 -4.26 -7.27 8.02
CA LEU A 200 -3.97 -7.07 6.60
C LEU A 200 -4.97 -7.88 5.78
N GLN A 201 -5.81 -7.17 5.02
CA GLN A 201 -6.86 -7.78 4.19
C GLN A 201 -7.43 -6.75 3.23
N SER A 202 -8.15 -7.19 2.20
CA SER A 202 -8.86 -6.30 1.27
C SER A 202 -9.88 -5.41 1.99
N GLN A 203 -9.84 -4.10 1.73
CA GLN A 203 -10.87 -3.19 2.23
C GLN A 203 -12.10 -3.09 1.36
N VAL A 204 -11.97 -3.35 0.06
CA VAL A 204 -13.07 -3.19 -0.89
C VAL A 204 -13.89 -4.47 -1.00
N PHE A 205 -13.24 -5.65 -0.96
CA PHE A 205 -13.88 -6.95 -1.18
C PHE A 205 -14.29 -7.69 0.10
N THR A 206 -14.05 -7.12 1.28
CA THR A 206 -14.51 -7.70 2.57
C THR A 206 -15.60 -6.84 3.23
N PHE A 207 -16.06 -7.22 4.42
CA PHE A 207 -17.20 -6.58 5.07
C PHE A 207 -16.96 -5.08 5.32
N GLY A 208 -17.93 -4.24 4.94
CA GLY A 208 -17.85 -2.78 4.98
C GLY A 208 -17.23 -2.15 3.75
N GLY A 209 -16.62 -2.94 2.86
CA GLY A 209 -16.12 -2.48 1.57
C GLY A 209 -17.23 -2.24 0.55
N GLY A 210 -16.97 -1.38 -0.43
CA GLY A 210 -17.93 -1.04 -1.48
C GLY A 210 -18.42 -2.24 -2.30
N VAL A 211 -17.62 -3.32 -2.37
CA VAL A 211 -17.94 -4.55 -3.11
C VAL A 211 -18.40 -5.66 -2.17
N GLY A 212 -17.70 -5.86 -1.05
CA GLY A 212 -18.04 -6.90 -0.07
C GLY A 212 -19.36 -6.63 0.68
N GLY A 213 -19.77 -5.36 0.78
CA GLY A 213 -20.98 -4.94 1.49
C GLY A 213 -20.90 -5.23 2.99
N GLY A 214 -22.01 -5.05 3.72
CA GLY A 214 -22.05 -5.29 5.18
C GLY A 214 -21.40 -4.16 5.99
N ASP A 215 -20.92 -4.48 7.19
CA ASP A 215 -20.45 -3.49 8.16
C ASP A 215 -18.92 -3.51 8.33
N GLN A 216 -18.29 -2.33 8.31
CA GLN A 216 -16.83 -2.22 8.44
C GLN A 216 -16.31 -2.59 9.83
N CYS A 217 -17.14 -2.54 10.87
CA CYS A 217 -16.77 -2.95 12.22
C CYS A 217 -17.19 -4.41 12.52
N ASP A 218 -17.54 -5.21 11.51
CA ASP A 218 -17.86 -6.63 11.70
C ASP A 218 -16.68 -7.39 12.32
N ALA A 219 -16.94 -8.29 13.26
CA ALA A 219 -15.88 -9.05 13.96
C ALA A 219 -14.98 -9.86 13.02
N ARG A 220 -15.49 -10.29 11.86
CA ARG A 220 -14.71 -11.04 10.86
C ARG A 220 -13.58 -10.21 10.23
N ASN A 221 -13.69 -8.88 10.31
CA ASN A 221 -12.66 -7.96 9.84
C ASN A 221 -11.46 -7.86 10.81
N TYR A 222 -11.54 -8.48 11.99
CA TYR A 222 -10.51 -8.39 13.05
C TYR A 222 -10.03 -9.79 13.42
N ALA A 223 -9.73 -10.60 12.41
CA ALA A 223 -9.31 -11.99 12.55
C ALA A 223 -8.15 -12.34 11.63
N TYR A 224 -7.38 -13.35 12.03
CA TYR A 224 -6.39 -14.05 11.22
C TYR A 224 -7.05 -15.23 10.47
N PRO A 225 -6.47 -15.73 9.36
CA PRO A 225 -5.21 -15.31 8.76
C PRO A 225 -5.31 -14.01 7.96
N TRP A 226 -4.22 -13.24 7.95
CA TRP A 226 -4.05 -12.11 7.05
C TRP A 226 -4.01 -12.53 5.58
N ARG A 227 -4.26 -11.57 4.70
CA ARG A 227 -4.23 -11.78 3.25
C ARG A 227 -3.67 -10.58 2.52
N ASP A 228 -2.79 -10.86 1.56
CA ASP A 228 -2.28 -9.87 0.61
C ASP A 228 -3.45 -9.27 -0.19
N ASN A 229 -3.39 -7.98 -0.45
CA ASN A 229 -4.34 -7.29 -1.32
C ASN A 229 -3.65 -6.39 -2.37
N PHE A 230 -2.33 -6.45 -2.49
CA PHE A 230 -1.61 -5.84 -3.60
C PHE A 230 -1.99 -6.52 -4.91
N CYS A 231 -2.06 -5.79 -6.01
CA CYS A 231 -2.58 -6.30 -7.30
C CYS A 231 -4.09 -6.65 -7.34
N GLU A 232 -4.87 -6.37 -6.29
CA GLU A 232 -6.33 -6.47 -6.40
C GLU A 232 -6.87 -5.53 -7.47
N THR A 233 -7.90 -5.98 -8.19
CA THR A 233 -8.56 -5.21 -9.23
C THR A 233 -9.16 -3.93 -8.65
N ARG A 234 -8.94 -2.82 -9.34
CA ARG A 234 -9.51 -1.50 -9.09
C ARG A 234 -10.06 -0.92 -10.41
N SER A 235 -10.83 0.16 -10.35
CA SER A 235 -11.29 0.85 -11.56
C SER A 235 -10.34 1.93 -12.04
N ALA A 236 -9.62 2.58 -11.11
CA ALA A 236 -8.65 3.62 -11.43
C ALA A 236 -7.47 3.06 -12.24
N ASN A 237 -6.99 3.83 -13.22
CA ASN A 237 -5.87 3.43 -14.08
C ASN A 237 -4.52 3.60 -13.38
N ARG A 238 -4.25 2.69 -12.43
CA ARG A 238 -3.02 2.58 -11.64
C ARG A 238 -2.35 1.23 -11.92
N GLY A 239 -1.02 1.14 -11.79
CA GLY A 239 -0.27 -0.04 -12.22
C GLY A 239 1.02 -0.26 -11.45
N SER A 240 1.51 -1.49 -11.50
CA SER A 240 2.87 -1.85 -11.13
C SER A 240 3.35 -2.92 -12.11
N PRO A 241 4.63 -2.89 -12.55
CA PRO A 241 5.20 -3.96 -13.37
C PRO A 241 5.25 -5.31 -12.64
N LEU A 242 5.06 -5.32 -11.31
CA LEU A 242 5.01 -6.53 -10.49
C LEU A 242 3.61 -7.16 -10.43
N CYS A 243 2.62 -6.55 -11.08
CA CYS A 243 1.28 -7.08 -11.22
C CYS A 243 1.03 -7.59 -12.66
N PRO A 244 0.33 -8.72 -12.83
CA PRO A 244 0.00 -9.27 -14.16
C PRO A 244 -0.97 -8.41 -14.99
N ALA A 245 -1.68 -7.48 -14.35
CA ALA A 245 -2.69 -6.64 -14.96
C ALA A 245 -2.57 -5.16 -14.52
N PRO A 246 -3.02 -4.20 -15.33
CA PRO A 246 -3.21 -2.82 -14.91
C PRO A 246 -4.49 -2.67 -14.09
N LYS A 247 -4.76 -1.45 -13.62
CA LYS A 247 -5.90 -1.10 -12.76
C LYS A 247 -5.91 -1.91 -11.47
N ILE A 248 -4.84 -1.71 -10.71
CA ILE A 248 -4.56 -2.48 -9.51
C ILE A 248 -4.51 -1.62 -8.25
N HIS A 249 -4.70 -2.28 -7.13
CA HIS A 249 -4.42 -1.79 -5.79
C HIS A 249 -2.90 -1.68 -5.56
N GLN A 250 -2.45 -0.48 -5.17
CA GLN A 250 -1.04 -0.06 -5.17
C GLN A 250 -0.37 -0.06 -3.79
N GLY A 251 -0.88 -0.86 -2.86
CA GLY A 251 -0.37 -0.96 -1.50
C GLY A 251 -0.92 -2.17 -0.76
N GLN A 252 -0.89 -2.07 0.57
CA GLN A 252 -1.52 -3.01 1.47
C GLN A 252 -2.47 -2.25 2.40
N ASP A 253 -3.71 -2.71 2.50
CA ASP A 253 -4.63 -2.16 3.50
C ASP A 253 -4.48 -2.86 4.84
N ILE A 254 -4.54 -2.07 5.90
CA ILE A 254 -4.33 -2.49 7.28
C ILE A 254 -5.50 -1.98 8.13
N ARG A 255 -6.41 -2.88 8.50
CA ARG A 255 -7.38 -2.59 9.55
C ARG A 255 -6.70 -2.61 10.91
N VAL A 256 -7.18 -1.78 11.83
CA VAL A 256 -6.54 -1.59 13.13
C VAL A 256 -7.56 -1.68 14.25
N GLY A 257 -7.19 -2.34 15.35
CA GLY A 257 -7.97 -2.37 16.58
C GLY A 257 -8.93 -3.55 16.69
N THR A 258 -10.14 -3.24 17.12
CA THR A 258 -11.19 -4.21 17.43
C THR A 258 -12.53 -3.68 16.93
N PRO A 259 -13.57 -4.53 16.82
CA PRO A 259 -14.93 -4.08 16.51
C PRO A 259 -15.41 -2.94 17.42
N ALA A 260 -15.10 -3.00 18.71
CA ALA A 260 -15.47 -1.98 19.68
C ALA A 260 -14.77 -0.63 19.38
N GLN A 261 -13.46 -0.65 19.13
CA GLN A 261 -12.70 0.55 18.79
C GLN A 261 -13.13 1.15 17.45
N CYS A 262 -13.45 0.31 16.47
CA CYS A 262 -14.02 0.77 15.19
C CYS A 262 -15.36 1.49 15.39
N ASN A 263 -16.23 0.96 16.25
CA ASN A 263 -17.48 1.65 16.60
C ASN A 263 -17.22 2.97 17.35
N SER A 264 -16.18 3.04 18.18
CA SER A 264 -15.76 4.31 18.79
C SER A 264 -15.26 5.34 17.75
N LEU A 265 -14.49 4.91 16.73
CA LEU A 265 -14.09 5.80 15.62
C LEU A 265 -15.30 6.30 14.83
N ARG A 266 -16.31 5.44 14.63
CA ARG A 266 -17.56 5.76 13.94
C ARG A 266 -18.36 6.84 14.68
N GLN A 267 -18.39 6.77 16.01
CA GLN A 267 -19.08 7.74 16.86
C GLN A 267 -18.32 9.06 16.99
N ALA A 268 -16.99 9.04 16.81
CA ALA A 268 -16.17 10.25 16.85
C ALA A 268 -16.34 11.10 15.58
N SER A 269 -16.25 12.42 15.76
CA SER A 269 -16.11 13.36 14.65
C SER A 269 -14.83 13.04 13.86
N PRO A 270 -14.77 13.31 12.54
CA PRO A 270 -13.57 13.05 11.75
C PRO A 270 -12.29 13.66 12.36
N ALA A 271 -12.38 14.87 12.91
CA ALA A 271 -11.25 15.57 13.52
C ALA A 271 -10.78 14.93 14.84
N ASP A 272 -11.64 14.21 15.54
CA ASP A 272 -11.36 13.63 16.87
C ASP A 272 -10.97 12.15 16.83
N ARG A 273 -10.88 11.55 15.65
CA ARG A 273 -10.44 10.16 15.46
C ARG A 273 -8.95 10.02 15.74
N THR A 274 -8.59 9.64 16.97
CA THR A 274 -7.19 9.54 17.43
C THR A 274 -6.87 8.22 18.13
N LEU A 275 -7.65 7.15 17.89
CA LEU A 275 -7.48 5.89 18.61
C LEU A 275 -6.28 5.04 18.14
N HIS A 276 -5.92 5.14 16.87
CA HIS A 276 -4.95 4.23 16.26
C HIS A 276 -3.79 5.03 15.68
N GLU A 277 -2.62 4.92 16.30
CA GLU A 277 -1.46 5.72 15.91
C GLU A 277 -0.66 5.04 14.79
N ALA A 278 -0.42 5.79 13.71
CA ALA A 278 0.50 5.42 12.65
C ALA A 278 1.89 6.00 12.93
N VAL A 279 2.93 5.19 12.73
CA VAL A 279 4.32 5.54 13.05
C VAL A 279 5.21 5.48 11.83
N ALA A 280 6.31 6.22 11.87
CA ALA A 280 7.35 6.18 10.84
C ALA A 280 7.98 4.79 10.83
N VAL A 281 7.97 4.13 9.68
CA VAL A 281 8.52 2.79 9.53
C VAL A 281 10.05 2.76 9.52
N GLU A 282 10.71 3.89 9.26
CA GLU A 282 12.16 4.00 9.15
C GLU A 282 12.60 5.45 9.45
N ASP A 283 13.86 5.65 9.82
CA ASP A 283 14.47 6.97 9.94
C ASP A 283 14.47 7.68 8.58
N GLY A 284 13.99 8.92 8.54
CA GLY A 284 13.92 9.65 7.27
C GLY A 284 13.30 11.02 7.38
N VAL A 285 12.80 11.51 6.25
CA VAL A 285 12.22 12.84 6.13
C VAL A 285 10.83 12.76 5.51
N ILE A 286 9.88 13.50 6.08
CA ILE A 286 8.55 13.66 5.49
C ILE A 286 8.67 14.48 4.21
N SER A 287 8.53 13.82 3.07
CA SER A 287 8.73 14.43 1.75
C SER A 287 7.47 15.12 1.23
N ASN A 288 6.29 14.69 1.69
CA ASN A 288 5.02 15.27 1.28
C ASN A 288 3.93 15.03 2.34
N VAL A 289 3.05 16.01 2.51
CA VAL A 289 1.76 15.86 3.19
C VAL A 289 0.68 16.24 2.18
N GLY A 290 -0.14 15.25 1.81
CA GLY A 290 -1.24 15.38 0.87
C GLY A 290 -2.54 15.78 1.58
N SER A 291 -3.67 15.66 0.88
CA SER A 291 -5.00 15.95 1.45
C SER A 291 -5.54 14.86 2.38
N TYR A 292 -5.00 13.64 2.32
CA TYR A 292 -5.36 12.50 3.18
C TYR A 292 -4.17 11.56 3.45
N SER A 293 -2.95 12.02 3.17
CA SER A 293 -1.77 11.17 3.16
C SER A 293 -0.50 11.86 3.63
N VAL A 294 0.46 11.04 4.05
CA VAL A 294 1.83 11.44 4.39
C VAL A 294 2.79 10.56 3.61
N SER A 295 3.84 11.14 3.04
CA SER A 295 4.94 10.41 2.39
C SER A 295 6.23 10.58 3.18
N LEU A 296 6.85 9.46 3.54
CA LEU A 296 8.15 9.39 4.19
C LEU A 296 9.19 8.91 3.17
N ARG A 297 10.28 9.67 3.02
CA ARG A 297 11.44 9.24 2.24
C ARG A 297 12.52 8.72 3.18
N ALA A 298 12.89 7.46 3.04
CA ALA A 298 13.83 6.75 3.89
C ALA A 298 14.41 5.53 3.13
N GLY A 299 15.66 5.14 3.41
CA GLY A 299 16.26 3.92 2.84
C GLY A 299 16.28 3.81 1.30
N GLY A 300 16.25 4.93 0.57
CA GLY A 300 16.12 4.94 -0.90
C GLY A 300 14.70 4.65 -1.42
N ARG A 301 13.71 4.61 -0.52
CA ARG A 301 12.30 4.29 -0.78
C ARG A 301 11.42 5.49 -0.43
N ILE A 302 10.16 5.41 -0.84
CA ILE A 302 9.09 6.29 -0.37
C ILE A 302 8.00 5.40 0.23
N TYR A 303 7.68 5.63 1.49
CA TYR A 303 6.58 4.99 2.19
C TYR A 303 5.41 5.96 2.22
N LYS A 304 4.24 5.54 1.72
CA LYS A 304 3.04 6.38 1.78
C LYS A 304 2.04 5.82 2.79
N TYR A 305 1.49 6.71 3.59
CA TYR A 305 0.49 6.44 4.61
C TYR A 305 -0.77 7.20 4.21
N LEU A 306 -1.81 6.49 3.82
CA LEU A 306 -3.07 7.06 3.34
C LEU A 306 -4.17 6.87 4.39
N HIS A 307 -5.23 7.67 4.25
CA HIS A 307 -6.41 7.69 5.11
C HIS A 307 -6.11 8.08 6.55
N LEU A 308 -5.19 9.02 6.74
CA LEU A 308 -4.84 9.56 8.06
C LEU A 308 -5.84 10.65 8.49
N ASN A 309 -5.97 10.86 9.81
CA ASN A 309 -6.63 12.03 10.36
C ASN A 309 -5.72 13.25 10.16
N MET A 310 -6.02 14.03 9.12
CA MET A 310 -5.19 15.16 8.72
C MET A 310 -5.22 16.33 9.72
N ALA A 311 -6.29 16.45 10.51
CA ALA A 311 -6.41 17.48 11.55
C ALA A 311 -5.54 17.18 12.79
N LYS A 312 -5.00 15.95 12.91
CA LYS A 312 -4.25 15.47 14.07
C LYS A 312 -2.90 14.85 13.69
N LEU A 313 -2.31 15.27 12.57
CA LEU A 313 -0.94 14.92 12.24
C LEU A 313 0.03 15.46 13.29
N LYS A 314 1.11 14.71 13.52
CA LYS A 314 2.21 15.06 14.42
C LYS A 314 3.46 15.52 13.67
N VAL A 315 3.38 15.57 12.35
CA VAL A 315 4.47 15.91 11.44
C VAL A 315 3.99 16.86 10.35
N LYS A 316 4.93 17.54 9.71
CA LYS A 316 4.73 18.33 8.48
C LYS A 316 5.85 18.01 7.47
N THR A 317 5.64 18.42 6.23
CA THR A 317 6.66 18.31 5.18
C THR A 317 7.98 18.93 5.63
N GLY A 318 9.09 18.22 5.41
CA GLY A 318 10.44 18.62 5.79
C GLY A 318 10.88 18.14 7.18
N ASP A 319 9.97 17.62 8.02
CA ASP A 319 10.36 17.09 9.32
C ASP A 319 11.21 15.83 9.17
N ALA A 320 12.32 15.77 9.92
CA ALA A 320 13.05 14.54 10.15
C ALA A 320 12.32 13.69 11.21
N VAL A 321 12.23 12.39 10.97
CA VAL A 321 11.58 11.42 11.86
C VAL A 321 12.49 10.23 12.11
N THR A 322 12.29 9.58 13.25
CA THR A 322 12.95 8.31 13.59
C THR A 322 11.96 7.15 13.48
N ALA A 323 12.45 5.94 13.24
CA ALA A 323 11.62 4.75 13.18
C ALA A 323 10.84 4.56 14.49
N GLY A 324 9.54 4.28 14.38
CA GLY A 324 8.60 4.24 15.50
C GLY A 324 8.06 5.61 15.94
N GLN A 325 8.54 6.72 15.39
CA GLN A 325 8.03 8.05 15.73
C GLN A 325 6.57 8.21 15.25
N PRO A 326 5.66 8.69 16.10
CA PRO A 326 4.27 8.95 15.71
C PRO A 326 4.15 9.98 14.57
N LEU A 327 3.45 9.61 13.50
CA LEU A 327 3.14 10.49 12.36
C LEU A 327 1.77 11.13 12.48
N GLY A 328 0.80 10.38 13.02
CA GLY A 328 -0.59 10.78 13.08
C GLY A 328 -1.47 9.61 13.46
N TYR A 329 -2.74 9.66 13.07
CA TYR A 329 -3.72 8.65 13.43
C TYR A 329 -4.41 8.09 12.20
N VAL A 330 -4.66 6.78 12.22
CA VAL A 330 -5.45 6.08 11.21
C VAL A 330 -6.90 6.57 11.27
N SER A 331 -7.47 6.84 10.11
CA SER A 331 -8.82 7.35 9.93
C SER A 331 -9.45 6.71 8.67
N ASN A 332 -10.36 7.43 8.04
CA ASN A 332 -10.97 7.05 6.77
C ASN A 332 -11.05 8.24 5.79
N ASP A 333 -10.16 9.21 5.94
CA ASP A 333 -10.11 10.40 5.09
C ASP A 333 -9.73 10.03 3.66
N PHE A 334 -10.44 10.60 2.68
CA PHE A 334 -10.15 10.42 1.25
C PHE A 334 -10.08 11.74 0.49
N GLY A 335 -9.71 12.84 1.17
CA GLY A 335 -9.44 14.12 0.52
C GLY A 335 -10.71 14.84 0.07
N GLY A 336 -11.79 14.71 0.83
CA GLY A 336 -13.09 15.33 0.55
C GLY A 336 -14.27 14.35 0.63
N SER A 337 -13.98 13.04 0.62
CA SER A 337 -14.93 11.98 0.95
C SER A 337 -14.35 11.07 2.02
N ALA A 338 -15.04 9.96 2.29
CA ALA A 338 -14.65 8.98 3.29
C ALA A 338 -14.65 7.57 2.73
N THR A 339 -13.66 6.77 3.15
CA THR A 339 -13.60 5.31 2.93
C THR A 339 -13.93 4.58 4.26
N THR A 340 -13.45 3.35 4.42
CA THR A 340 -13.51 2.60 5.69
C THR A 340 -12.34 2.96 6.62
N PHE A 341 -12.42 2.63 7.92
CA PHE A 341 -11.32 2.91 8.85
C PHE A 341 -10.12 1.96 8.63
N HIS A 342 -9.04 2.47 8.05
CA HIS A 342 -7.78 1.74 7.87
C HIS A 342 -6.62 2.64 7.51
N LEU A 343 -5.41 2.08 7.61
CA LEU A 343 -4.25 2.60 6.95
C LEU A 343 -4.10 1.90 5.61
N HIS A 344 -4.03 2.67 4.53
CA HIS A 344 -3.49 2.17 3.26
C HIS A 344 -1.99 2.50 3.22
N PHE A 345 -1.17 1.48 3.08
CA PHE A 345 0.29 1.60 3.15
C PHE A 345 0.94 1.20 1.83
N GLU A 346 1.73 2.10 1.25
CA GLU A 346 2.46 1.85 0.00
C GLU A 346 3.97 1.86 0.22
N ILE A 347 4.68 1.05 -0.57
CA ILE A 347 6.13 1.16 -0.76
C ILE A 347 6.39 1.51 -2.22
N VAL A 348 7.10 2.60 -2.46
CA VAL A 348 7.62 2.97 -3.78
C VAL A 348 9.13 2.85 -3.75
N GLN A 349 9.69 2.14 -4.72
CA GLN A 349 11.14 1.91 -4.85
C GLN A 349 11.62 2.38 -6.20
N ASN A 350 12.84 2.93 -6.23
CA ASN A 350 13.51 3.21 -7.47
C ASN A 350 14.35 2.00 -7.89
N THR A 351 14.07 1.45 -9.07
CA THR A 351 14.86 0.38 -9.67
C THR A 351 15.63 0.94 -10.87
N ALA A 352 16.83 0.42 -11.12
CA ALA A 352 17.67 0.89 -12.22
C ALA A 352 16.95 0.81 -13.58
N ASP A 353 16.12 -0.22 -13.77
CA ASP A 353 15.49 -0.50 -15.06
C ASP A 353 14.10 0.12 -15.23
N MET A 354 13.37 0.39 -14.13
CA MET A 354 11.95 0.81 -14.20
C MET A 354 11.68 2.15 -13.51
N GLY A 355 12.68 2.78 -12.90
CA GLY A 355 12.49 4.01 -12.12
C GLY A 355 11.65 3.75 -10.86
N TRP A 356 10.85 4.74 -10.47
CA TRP A 356 9.98 4.66 -9.29
C TRP A 356 8.75 3.80 -9.56
N ILE A 357 8.67 2.65 -8.91
CA ILE A 357 7.58 1.69 -9.03
C ILE A 357 6.97 1.37 -7.67
N HIS A 358 5.67 1.05 -7.64
CA HIS A 358 5.02 0.50 -6.45
C HIS A 358 5.39 -0.97 -6.32
N VAL A 359 5.79 -1.37 -5.12
CA VAL A 359 6.17 -2.76 -4.80
C VAL A 359 5.28 -3.36 -3.71
N PRO A 360 5.07 -4.69 -3.69
CA PRO A 360 4.27 -5.36 -2.67
C PRO A 360 4.79 -5.07 -1.24
N PRO A 361 3.99 -4.45 -0.36
CA PRO A 361 4.39 -4.22 1.04
C PRO A 361 4.24 -5.47 1.92
N TYR A 362 3.39 -6.41 1.50
CA TYR A 362 2.82 -7.45 2.34
C TYR A 362 3.85 -8.25 3.14
N LEU A 363 4.85 -8.83 2.47
CA LEU A 363 5.85 -9.65 3.15
C LEU A 363 6.76 -8.82 4.08
N SER A 364 7.04 -7.56 3.71
CA SER A 364 7.80 -6.65 4.60
C SER A 364 7.01 -6.32 5.87
N LEU A 365 5.67 -6.22 5.77
CA LEU A 365 4.79 -6.01 6.91
C LEU A 365 4.66 -7.25 7.79
N VAL A 366 4.67 -8.45 7.21
CA VAL A 366 4.70 -9.72 7.97
C VAL A 366 5.95 -9.75 8.86
N GLU A 367 7.15 -9.61 8.28
CA GLU A 367 8.39 -9.63 9.06
C GLU A 367 8.46 -8.50 10.10
N ALA A 368 7.95 -7.31 9.76
CA ALA A 368 7.88 -6.19 10.70
C ALA A 368 6.95 -6.48 11.89
N TYR A 369 5.84 -7.18 11.66
CA TYR A 369 4.93 -7.59 12.73
C TYR A 369 5.53 -8.71 13.58
N GLU A 370 6.26 -9.66 12.99
CA GLU A 370 7.00 -10.68 13.74
C GLU A 370 7.99 -10.06 14.74
N ARG A 371 8.74 -9.04 14.29
CA ARG A 371 9.64 -8.27 15.16
C ARG A 371 8.88 -7.51 16.25
N ARG A 372 7.74 -6.88 15.90
CA ARG A 372 6.91 -6.12 16.85
C ARG A 372 6.36 -7.01 17.96
N GLU A 373 5.86 -8.18 17.61
CA GLU A 373 5.25 -9.14 18.54
C GLU A 373 6.27 -10.08 19.18
N SER A 374 7.55 -9.98 18.82
CA SER A 374 8.63 -10.88 19.28
C SER A 374 8.29 -12.36 19.06
N GLY A 375 7.64 -12.68 17.94
CA GLY A 375 7.15 -14.02 17.65
C GLY A 375 6.89 -14.23 16.17
N ARG A 376 7.02 -15.47 15.69
CA ARG A 376 6.87 -15.80 14.27
C ARG A 376 5.39 -15.84 13.87
N GLY A 377 5.13 -15.49 12.63
CA GLY A 377 3.85 -15.76 11.98
C GLY A 377 3.82 -17.17 11.41
N GLU A 378 2.63 -17.76 11.34
CA GLU A 378 2.39 -19.01 10.63
C GLU A 378 1.81 -18.73 9.25
N GLU A 379 2.53 -19.14 8.20
CA GLU A 379 1.97 -19.20 6.86
C GLU A 379 1.00 -20.38 6.78
N VAL A 380 -0.28 -20.10 6.51
CA VAL A 380 -1.32 -21.11 6.38
C VAL A 380 -1.69 -21.33 4.92
N GLU A 381 -1.82 -22.61 4.54
CA GLU A 381 -2.22 -22.98 3.19
C GLU A 381 -3.59 -22.40 2.83
N GLN A 382 -3.72 -21.97 1.59
CA GLN A 382 -5.02 -21.63 1.05
C GLN A 382 -5.81 -22.91 0.79
N ASN A 383 -6.81 -23.19 1.63
CA ASN A 383 -7.77 -24.27 1.38
C ASN A 383 -8.69 -23.91 0.21
N LEU A 384 -8.21 -24.10 -1.02
CA LEU A 384 -8.97 -23.90 -2.27
C LEU A 384 -10.21 -24.80 -2.37
N SER A 385 -10.25 -25.89 -1.60
CA SER A 385 -11.36 -26.84 -1.50
C SER A 385 -12.56 -26.33 -0.67
N VAL A 386 -12.41 -25.23 0.08
CA VAL A 386 -13.51 -24.52 0.77
C VAL A 386 -13.76 -23.15 0.14
N ALA A 387 -13.21 -22.90 -1.05
CA ALA A 387 -13.53 -21.69 -1.81
C ALA A 387 -15.03 -21.70 -2.13
N SER A 388 -15.80 -20.96 -1.34
CA SER A 388 -17.03 -20.34 -1.80
C SER A 388 -16.80 -19.82 -3.22
N VAL A 389 -17.76 -20.06 -4.11
CA VAL A 389 -17.75 -19.61 -5.51
C VAL A 389 -16.97 -18.30 -5.61
N PRO A 390 -15.87 -18.23 -6.40
CA PRO A 390 -15.02 -17.06 -6.46
C PRO A 390 -15.89 -15.83 -6.74
N PHE A 391 -15.57 -14.71 -6.08
CA PHE A 391 -16.34 -13.50 -6.28
C PHE A 391 -16.24 -13.09 -7.75
N VAL A 392 -17.39 -12.91 -8.41
CA VAL A 392 -17.45 -12.44 -9.79
C VAL A 392 -17.72 -10.94 -9.76
N ILE A 393 -16.72 -10.15 -10.14
CA ILE A 393 -16.87 -8.70 -10.33
C ILE A 393 -17.84 -8.47 -11.49
N PRO A 394 -19.01 -7.86 -11.26
CA PRO A 394 -19.94 -7.53 -12.34
C PRO A 394 -19.30 -6.56 -13.34
N GLU A 395 -19.60 -6.76 -14.62
CA GLU A 395 -19.14 -5.85 -15.67
C GLU A 395 -19.63 -4.42 -15.41
N GLY A 396 -18.72 -3.44 -15.52
CA GLY A 396 -19.03 -2.03 -15.29
C GLY A 396 -19.10 -1.59 -13.83
N MET A 397 -18.87 -2.49 -12.86
CA MET A 397 -18.76 -2.10 -11.44
C MET A 397 -17.56 -1.17 -11.22
N GLU A 398 -17.80 -0.04 -10.58
CA GLU A 398 -16.73 0.86 -10.15
C GLU A 398 -16.15 0.38 -8.81
N ILE A 399 -14.86 0.04 -8.82
CA ILE A 399 -14.10 -0.44 -7.68
C ILE A 399 -13.14 0.68 -7.29
N VAL A 400 -13.65 1.56 -6.44
CA VAL A 400 -12.89 2.66 -5.84
C VAL A 400 -12.28 2.18 -4.53
N GLU A 401 -11.20 2.85 -4.18
CA GLU A 401 -10.46 2.74 -2.92
C GLU A 401 -11.12 3.53 -1.79
#